data_AF-A0A5Q4ZI52-F1
#
_entry.id   AF-A0A5Q4ZI52-F1
#
_cell.length_a   1.000
_cell.length_b   1.000
_cell.length_c   1.000
_cell.angle_alpha   90.00
_cell.angle_beta   90.00
_cell.angle_gamma   90.00
#
_symmetry.space_group_name_H-M   'P 1'
#
loop_
_entity.id
_entity.type
_entity.pdbx_description
1 polymer ?
#
loop_
_entity_poly.entity_id
_entity_poly.type
_entity_poly.pdbx_seq_one_letter_code
_entity_poly.pdbx_strand_id
1 'polypeptide(L)'
;MASRYVKPTDLALLWGRAGGSCSICKVNLLKELPLSGNVNLGEKAHIIPHSKNGPRGEGEREGESTYENLILLCGYHHKEIDRAEKDYPRSRLLEIKGKHESFVRESIDGFEQEKLISNILSRIEVEGAPKVVPVLLVQGSSHRSFSDIVPKFIQIIFGGSFGYYRVAVDFKNIGSKRAERVTIRITAKHSTIPKGYTFSTNTHITKNSTPSSVELEIECGPLNVGEWQSNPAQFYLNYRRETPGDCSYIEISKVEFDYYLTCDNNELIEGTLKIANA
;
A
#
# COMPACT_ATOMS: atom_id res chain seq x y z
N MET A 1 -21.18 -39.48 -9.70
CA MET A 1 -20.14 -38.58 -9.15
C MET A 1 -20.36 -37.23 -9.78
N ALA A 2 -20.68 -36.20 -9.01
CA ALA A 2 -20.65 -34.83 -9.49
C ALA A 2 -19.28 -34.52 -10.12
N SER A 3 -19.25 -33.58 -11.06
CA SER A 3 -18.00 -33.17 -11.71
C SER A 3 -17.28 -32.14 -10.85
N ARG A 4 -15.96 -32.29 -10.67
CA ARG A 4 -15.09 -31.26 -10.08
C ARG A 4 -14.87 -30.06 -11.00
N TYR A 5 -15.42 -30.11 -12.21
CA TYR A 5 -15.39 -29.01 -13.15
C TYR A 5 -16.19 -27.82 -12.62
N VAL A 6 -15.54 -26.66 -12.53
CA VAL A 6 -16.17 -25.37 -12.26
C VAL A 6 -16.29 -24.65 -13.60
N LYS A 7 -17.48 -24.14 -13.94
CA LYS A 7 -17.64 -23.38 -15.19
C LYS A 7 -16.74 -22.14 -15.17
N PRO A 8 -16.19 -21.72 -16.32
CA PRO A 8 -15.34 -20.52 -16.39
C PRO A 8 -16.01 -19.27 -15.83
N THR A 9 -17.33 -19.13 -16.02
CA THR A 9 -18.13 -18.02 -15.47
C THR A 9 -18.18 -18.04 -13.94
N ASP A 10 -18.42 -19.22 -13.34
CA ASP A 10 -18.43 -19.39 -11.88
C ASP A 10 -17.04 -19.13 -11.29
N LEU A 11 -15.99 -19.58 -11.98
CA LEU A 11 -14.62 -19.33 -11.59
C LEU A 11 -14.29 -17.84 -11.62
N ALA A 12 -14.65 -17.14 -12.69
CA ALA A 12 -14.46 -15.69 -12.81
C ALA A 12 -15.21 -14.92 -11.72
N LEU A 13 -16.46 -15.30 -11.43
CA LEU A 13 -17.25 -14.71 -10.35
C LEU A 13 -16.61 -14.93 -8.98
N LEU A 14 -16.16 -16.15 -8.69
CA LEU A 14 -15.52 -16.49 -7.42
C LEU A 14 -14.26 -15.67 -7.19
N TRP A 15 -13.36 -15.64 -8.17
CA TRP A 15 -12.09 -14.92 -8.07
C TRP A 15 -12.30 -13.39 -8.06
N GLY A 16 -13.20 -12.89 -8.91
CA GLY A 16 -13.49 -11.46 -9.00
C GLY A 16 -14.13 -10.91 -7.73
N ARG A 17 -15.15 -11.58 -7.19
CA ARG A 17 -15.85 -11.11 -5.99
C ARG A 17 -15.03 -11.25 -4.71
N ALA A 18 -14.13 -12.22 -4.64
CA ALA A 18 -13.17 -12.36 -3.54
C ALA A 18 -11.93 -11.44 -3.69
N GLY A 19 -11.84 -10.65 -4.77
CA GLY A 19 -10.71 -9.76 -5.03
C GLY A 19 -9.37 -10.49 -5.10
N GLY A 20 -9.35 -11.76 -5.52
CA GLY A 20 -8.14 -12.59 -5.52
C GLY A 20 -7.51 -12.83 -4.13
N SER A 21 -8.27 -12.67 -3.05
CA SER A 21 -7.77 -12.77 -1.68
C SER A 21 -8.48 -13.86 -0.87
N CYS A 22 -7.85 -14.31 0.22
CA CYS A 22 -8.44 -15.32 1.09
C CYS A 22 -9.66 -14.75 1.83
N SER A 23 -10.80 -15.46 1.76
CA SER A 23 -12.03 -14.99 2.40
C SER A 23 -11.96 -14.87 3.92
N ILE A 24 -10.99 -15.53 4.56
CA ILE A 24 -10.74 -15.44 6.01
C ILE A 24 -9.67 -14.39 6.31
N CYS A 25 -8.41 -14.64 5.94
CA CYS A 25 -7.29 -13.78 6.34
C CYS A 25 -6.94 -12.63 5.37
N LYS A 26 -7.69 -12.48 4.28
CA LYS A 26 -7.52 -11.41 3.27
C LYS A 26 -6.16 -11.37 2.57
N VAL A 27 -5.29 -12.36 2.77
CA VAL A 27 -4.00 -12.43 2.07
C VAL A 27 -4.22 -12.55 0.56
N ASN A 28 -3.39 -11.85 -0.23
CA ASN A 28 -3.40 -11.97 -1.68
C ASN A 28 -2.98 -13.39 -2.12
N LEU A 29 -3.82 -14.02 -2.94
CA LEU A 29 -3.65 -15.38 -3.47
C LEU A 29 -3.10 -15.41 -4.90
N LEU A 30 -3.10 -14.27 -5.60
CA LEU A 30 -2.51 -14.10 -6.93
C LEU A 30 -1.21 -13.32 -6.78
N LYS A 31 -0.08 -14.03 -6.84
CA LYS A 31 1.24 -13.41 -6.70
C LYS A 31 2.01 -13.44 -8.00
N GLU A 32 2.62 -12.34 -8.34
CA GLU A 32 3.66 -12.32 -9.36
C GLU A 32 5.01 -12.60 -8.68
N LEU A 33 5.65 -13.68 -9.11
CA LEU A 33 6.93 -14.15 -8.60
C LEU A 33 7.98 -13.95 -9.70
N PRO A 34 8.97 -13.06 -9.56
CA PRO A 34 9.79 -12.67 -10.73
C PRO A 34 10.71 -13.71 -11.41
N LEU A 35 10.68 -14.97 -11.00
CA LEU A 35 11.29 -16.09 -11.76
C LEU A 35 10.24 -17.09 -12.26
N SER A 36 9.06 -17.11 -11.66
CA SER A 36 8.01 -18.11 -11.89
C SER A 36 6.76 -17.52 -12.53
N GLY A 37 6.72 -16.19 -12.73
CA GLY A 37 5.57 -15.46 -13.23
C GLY A 37 4.39 -15.49 -12.26
N ASN A 38 3.19 -15.55 -12.82
CA ASN A 38 1.95 -15.54 -12.05
C ASN A 38 1.72 -16.88 -11.35
N VAL A 39 1.60 -16.82 -10.02
CA VAL A 39 1.35 -17.97 -9.16
C VAL A 39 0.01 -17.82 -8.47
N ASN A 40 -0.80 -18.86 -8.61
CA ASN A 40 -2.07 -19.00 -7.92
C ASN A 40 -1.87 -19.83 -6.64
N LEU A 41 -2.03 -19.19 -5.49
CA LEU A 41 -1.94 -19.79 -4.15
C LEU A 41 -3.32 -20.06 -3.53
N GLY A 42 -4.38 -19.77 -4.28
CA GLY A 42 -5.75 -19.89 -3.82
C GLY A 42 -6.37 -21.23 -4.16
N GLU A 43 -7.18 -21.72 -3.25
CA GLU A 43 -7.92 -22.95 -3.37
C GLU A 43 -9.42 -22.65 -3.32
N LYS A 44 -10.17 -23.41 -4.10
CA LYS A 44 -11.64 -23.31 -4.20
C LYS A 44 -12.22 -24.37 -3.28
N ALA A 45 -12.67 -23.95 -2.11
CA ALA A 45 -13.24 -24.86 -1.14
C ALA A 45 -14.74 -24.96 -1.35
N HIS A 46 -15.27 -26.17 -1.26
CA HIS A 46 -16.71 -26.40 -1.28
C HIS A 46 -17.31 -26.11 0.09
N ILE A 47 -18.38 -25.31 0.12
CA ILE A 47 -19.16 -25.04 1.33
C ILE A 47 -19.99 -26.27 1.70
N ILE A 48 -20.69 -26.85 0.71
CA ILE A 48 -21.35 -28.15 0.78
C ILE A 48 -20.44 -29.16 0.08
N PRO A 49 -19.97 -30.21 0.77
CA PRO A 49 -18.99 -31.13 0.21
C PRO A 49 -19.52 -31.88 -1.00
N HIS A 50 -18.58 -32.22 -1.89
CA HIS A 50 -18.85 -32.97 -3.11
C HIS A 50 -19.14 -34.47 -2.86
N SER A 51 -18.74 -35.00 -1.70
CA SER A 51 -18.97 -36.39 -1.31
C SER A 51 -19.93 -36.43 -0.12
N LYS A 52 -20.80 -37.44 -0.07
CA LYS A 52 -21.63 -37.73 1.11
C LYS A 52 -20.78 -37.94 2.38
N ASN A 53 -19.54 -38.40 2.21
CA ASN A 53 -18.57 -38.60 3.31
C ASN A 53 -17.57 -37.44 3.45
N GLY A 54 -17.79 -36.32 2.75
CA GLY A 54 -16.92 -35.15 2.88
C GLY A 54 -17.18 -34.40 4.20
N PRO A 55 -16.26 -33.51 4.61
CA PRO A 55 -16.45 -32.69 5.81
C PRO A 55 -17.75 -31.90 5.70
N ARG A 56 -18.60 -31.94 6.75
CA ARG A 56 -19.97 -31.36 6.76
C ARG A 56 -20.99 -32.05 5.85
N GLY A 57 -20.74 -33.28 5.40
CA GLY A 57 -21.66 -34.05 4.58
C GLY A 57 -22.81 -34.60 5.41
N GLU A 58 -23.91 -33.86 5.53
CA GLU A 58 -25.12 -34.32 6.25
C GLU A 58 -25.93 -35.39 5.47
N GLY A 59 -25.29 -36.18 4.61
CA GLY A 59 -25.94 -37.28 3.87
C GLY A 59 -26.94 -36.89 2.76
N GLU A 60 -27.34 -35.62 2.67
CA GLU A 60 -28.50 -35.22 1.87
C GLU A 60 -28.25 -34.85 0.39
N ARG A 61 -27.04 -34.45 -0.04
CA ARG A 61 -26.69 -34.24 -1.47
C ARG A 61 -25.20 -33.95 -1.68
N GLU A 62 -24.69 -34.32 -2.86
CA GLU A 62 -23.39 -33.83 -3.35
C GLU A 62 -23.54 -32.35 -3.74
N GLY A 63 -22.67 -31.48 -3.21
CA GLY A 63 -22.66 -30.07 -3.58
C GLY A 63 -22.13 -29.85 -4.99
N GLU A 64 -22.85 -29.07 -5.81
CA GLU A 64 -22.40 -28.70 -7.14
C GLU A 64 -21.20 -27.74 -7.07
N SER A 65 -20.37 -27.75 -8.11
CA SER A 65 -19.20 -26.88 -8.24
C SER A 65 -19.57 -25.51 -8.84
N THR A 66 -20.57 -24.82 -8.26
CA THR A 66 -21.03 -23.47 -8.68
C THR A 66 -20.45 -22.38 -7.79
N TYR A 67 -20.49 -21.11 -8.24
CA TYR A 67 -20.00 -19.98 -7.46
C TYR A 67 -20.67 -19.87 -6.07
N GLU A 68 -21.96 -20.15 -5.98
CA GLU A 68 -22.74 -20.06 -4.73
C GLU A 68 -22.24 -21.05 -3.68
N ASN A 69 -21.75 -22.22 -4.12
CA ASN A 69 -21.26 -23.27 -3.25
C ASN A 69 -19.73 -23.24 -3.03
N LEU A 70 -19.03 -22.26 -3.60
CA LEU A 70 -17.58 -22.14 -3.49
C LEU A 70 -17.16 -20.92 -2.67
N ILE A 71 -16.11 -21.09 -1.87
CA ILE A 71 -15.41 -20.02 -1.17
C ILE A 71 -13.92 -20.06 -1.53
N LEU A 72 -13.33 -18.88 -1.73
CA LEU A 72 -11.91 -18.75 -2.09
C LEU A 72 -11.07 -18.60 -0.84
N LEU A 73 -10.08 -19.48 -0.64
CA LEU A 73 -9.24 -19.54 0.55
C LEU A 73 -7.77 -19.77 0.20
N CYS A 74 -6.85 -19.45 1.11
CA CYS A 74 -5.48 -19.97 1.01
C CYS A 74 -5.46 -21.45 1.43
N GLY A 75 -4.42 -22.19 1.02
CA GLY A 75 -4.29 -23.61 1.37
C GLY A 75 -4.21 -23.91 2.88
N TYR A 76 -3.84 -22.94 3.73
CA TYR A 76 -3.92 -23.09 5.18
C TYR A 76 -5.38 -23.13 5.64
N HIS A 77 -6.16 -22.09 5.32
CA HIS A 77 -7.55 -21.99 5.76
C HIS A 77 -8.45 -23.04 5.11
N HIS A 78 -8.16 -23.46 3.87
CA HIS A 78 -8.88 -24.57 3.26
C HIS A 78 -8.71 -25.86 4.09
N LYS A 79 -7.48 -26.20 4.47
CA LYS A 79 -7.20 -27.36 5.33
C LYS A 79 -7.80 -27.21 6.73
N GLU A 80 -7.79 -26.00 7.28
CA GLU A 80 -8.37 -25.70 8.59
C GLU A 80 -9.88 -26.00 8.60
N ILE A 81 -10.63 -25.42 7.65
CA ILE A 81 -12.09 -25.62 7.63
C ILE A 81 -12.45 -27.08 7.41
N ASP A 82 -11.70 -27.82 6.61
CA ASP A 82 -11.95 -29.25 6.36
C ASP A 82 -11.70 -30.12 7.59
N ARG A 83 -10.80 -29.70 8.49
CA ARG A 83 -10.48 -30.46 9.72
C ARG A 83 -11.30 -30.02 10.92
N ALA A 84 -11.81 -28.79 10.92
CA ALA A 84 -12.59 -28.21 12.01
C ALA A 84 -14.06 -28.01 11.60
N GLU A 85 -14.69 -29.06 11.07
CA GLU A 85 -16.05 -28.99 10.51
C GLU A 85 -17.12 -28.46 11.49
N LYS A 86 -16.97 -28.75 12.78
CA LYS A 86 -17.88 -28.28 13.84
C LYS A 86 -17.80 -26.77 14.06
N ASP A 87 -16.60 -26.21 13.91
CA ASP A 87 -16.35 -24.77 14.09
C ASP A 87 -16.70 -23.97 12.82
N TYR A 88 -16.69 -24.64 11.66
CA TYR A 88 -17.00 -24.08 10.36
C TYR A 88 -18.21 -24.77 9.71
N PRO A 89 -19.41 -24.69 10.31
CA PRO A 89 -20.61 -25.20 9.68
C PRO A 89 -20.95 -24.39 8.42
N ARG A 90 -21.81 -24.96 7.57
CA ARG A 90 -22.25 -24.34 6.30
C ARG A 90 -22.66 -22.87 6.46
N SER A 91 -23.48 -22.57 7.47
CA SER A 91 -23.97 -21.21 7.75
C SER A 91 -22.84 -20.22 7.96
N ARG A 92 -21.81 -20.60 8.72
CA ARG A 92 -20.64 -19.78 8.99
C ARG A 92 -19.81 -19.53 7.73
N LEU A 93 -19.62 -20.55 6.89
CA LEU A 93 -18.87 -20.38 5.64
C LEU A 93 -19.59 -19.42 4.67
N LEU A 94 -20.92 -19.49 4.59
CA LEU A 94 -21.73 -18.54 3.81
C LEU A 94 -21.60 -17.11 4.37
N GLU A 95 -21.62 -16.95 5.68
CA GLU A 95 -21.41 -15.65 6.33
C GLU A 95 -20.01 -15.09 6.04
N ILE A 96 -18.96 -15.91 6.15
CA ILE A 96 -17.57 -15.51 5.85
C ILE A 96 -17.46 -15.05 4.39
N LYS A 97 -18.01 -15.82 3.45
CA LYS A 97 -18.04 -15.48 2.02
C LYS A 97 -18.74 -14.14 1.81
N GLY A 98 -19.96 -13.99 2.33
CA GLY A 98 -20.76 -12.77 2.20
C GLY A 98 -20.06 -11.53 2.74
N LYS A 99 -19.58 -11.60 3.99
CA LYS A 99 -18.84 -10.48 4.62
C LYS A 99 -17.59 -10.11 3.83
N HIS A 100 -16.86 -11.09 3.32
CA HIS A 100 -15.66 -10.82 2.54
C HIS A 100 -15.96 -10.12 1.22
N GLU A 101 -16.93 -10.63 0.45
CA GLU A 101 -17.25 -10.09 -0.86
C GLU A 101 -17.89 -8.70 -0.75
N SER A 102 -18.66 -8.43 0.31
CA SER A 102 -19.12 -7.07 0.64
C SER A 102 -17.95 -6.14 0.92
N PHE A 103 -17.00 -6.54 1.76
CA PHE A 103 -15.78 -5.75 2.03
C PHE A 103 -14.99 -5.43 0.75
N VAL A 104 -14.82 -6.40 -0.15
CA VAL A 104 -14.13 -6.18 -1.44
C VAL A 104 -14.89 -5.15 -2.29
N ARG A 105 -16.22 -5.29 -2.38
CA ARG A 105 -17.05 -4.35 -3.15
C ARG A 105 -16.98 -2.94 -2.58
N GLU A 106 -17.17 -2.79 -1.27
CA GLU A 106 -17.11 -1.51 -0.58
C GLU A 106 -15.75 -0.83 -0.74
N SER A 107 -14.66 -1.60 -0.74
CA SER A 107 -13.31 -1.08 -0.98
C SER A 107 -13.12 -0.50 -2.39
N ILE A 108 -13.76 -1.12 -3.40
CA ILE A 108 -13.72 -0.64 -4.79
C ILE A 108 -14.62 0.58 -4.96
N ASP A 109 -15.84 0.53 -4.43
CA ASP A 109 -16.80 1.64 -4.52
C ASP A 109 -16.27 2.90 -3.82
N GLY A 110 -15.62 2.74 -2.65
CA GLY A 110 -14.96 3.84 -1.95
C GLY A 110 -13.85 4.49 -2.77
N PHE A 111 -13.03 3.70 -3.47
CA PHE A 111 -11.98 4.22 -4.35
C PHE A 111 -12.54 5.04 -5.53
N GLU A 112 -13.63 4.59 -6.15
CA GLU A 112 -14.27 5.35 -7.24
C GLU A 112 -14.91 6.66 -6.75
N GLN A 113 -15.49 6.67 -5.54
CA GLN A 113 -16.01 7.90 -4.92
C GLN A 113 -14.89 8.89 -4.60
N GLU A 114 -13.78 8.45 -3.99
CA GLU A 114 -12.61 9.29 -3.72
C GLU A 114 -12.02 9.86 -5.00
N LYS A 115 -11.90 9.03 -6.05
CA LYS A 115 -11.42 9.45 -7.38
C LYS A 115 -12.36 10.45 -8.04
N LEU A 116 -13.68 10.25 -7.95
CA LEU A 116 -14.67 11.19 -8.48
C LEU A 116 -14.61 12.52 -7.74
N ILE A 117 -14.58 12.52 -6.41
CA ILE A 117 -14.46 13.72 -5.58
C ILE A 117 -13.15 14.45 -5.90
N SER A 118 -12.03 13.72 -6.00
CA SER A 118 -10.74 14.28 -6.42
C SER A 118 -10.81 14.91 -7.81
N ASN A 119 -11.48 14.28 -8.78
CA ASN A 119 -11.64 14.81 -10.13
C ASN A 119 -12.55 16.04 -10.19
N ILE A 120 -13.60 16.07 -9.35
CA ILE A 120 -14.50 17.22 -9.23
C ILE A 120 -13.73 18.40 -8.61
N LEU A 121 -13.02 18.19 -7.51
CA LEU A 121 -12.18 19.21 -6.87
C LEU A 121 -11.12 19.73 -7.85
N SER A 122 -10.43 18.86 -8.60
CA SER A 122 -9.44 19.30 -9.59
C SER A 122 -10.03 20.11 -10.76
N ARG A 123 -11.31 19.91 -11.10
CA ARG A 123 -12.00 20.67 -12.16
C ARG A 123 -12.58 21.99 -11.65
N ILE A 124 -12.97 22.05 -10.37
CA ILE A 124 -13.49 23.26 -9.72
C ILE A 124 -12.34 24.19 -9.31
N GLU A 125 -11.18 23.65 -8.96
CA GLU A 125 -9.97 24.40 -8.62
C GLU A 125 -9.23 24.86 -9.90
N VAL A 126 -9.85 25.85 -10.55
CA VAL A 126 -9.27 26.87 -11.45
C VAL A 126 -8.60 26.34 -12.74
N GLU A 127 -9.37 26.37 -13.85
CA GLU A 127 -8.77 26.51 -15.19
C GLU A 127 -7.85 27.75 -15.20
N GLY A 128 -6.55 27.57 -15.47
CA GLY A 128 -5.64 28.68 -15.77
C GLY A 128 -4.40 28.87 -14.88
N ALA A 129 -4.17 28.04 -13.85
CA ALA A 129 -3.00 28.14 -12.96
C ALA A 129 -2.15 26.84 -12.92
N PRO A 130 -0.81 26.94 -12.77
CA PRO A 130 0.03 25.80 -12.42
C PRO A 130 -0.30 25.31 -11.00
N LYS A 131 -0.43 23.99 -10.81
CA LYS A 131 -0.73 23.37 -9.52
C LYS A 131 0.11 22.13 -9.32
N VAL A 132 0.98 22.17 -8.32
CA VAL A 132 1.90 21.08 -8.01
C VAL A 132 1.49 20.45 -6.69
N VAL A 133 1.39 19.12 -6.66
CA VAL A 133 1.10 18.37 -5.44
C VAL A 133 2.36 17.59 -5.05
N PRO A 134 2.87 17.77 -3.81
CA PRO A 134 3.91 16.91 -3.29
C PRO A 134 3.30 15.55 -2.95
N VAL A 135 3.89 14.48 -3.44
CA VAL A 135 3.45 13.11 -3.13
C VAL A 135 4.55 12.42 -2.34
N LEU A 136 4.25 12.07 -1.09
CA LEU A 136 5.11 11.21 -0.29
C LEU A 136 4.73 9.75 -0.54
N LEU A 137 5.55 9.04 -1.30
CA LEU A 137 5.33 7.64 -1.62
C LEU A 137 5.95 6.76 -0.52
N VAL A 138 5.21 5.80 0.02
CA VAL A 138 5.76 4.76 0.90
C VAL A 138 5.14 3.43 0.53
N GLN A 139 5.96 2.40 0.32
CA GLN A 139 5.46 1.03 0.11
C GLN A 139 6.36 -0.03 0.75
N GLY A 140 5.75 -0.88 1.60
CA GLY A 140 6.34 -2.08 2.20
C GLY A 140 6.56 -3.22 1.20
N SER A 141 7.53 -4.08 1.53
CA SER A 141 8.26 -4.97 0.63
C SER A 141 7.59 -6.29 0.23
N SER A 142 7.93 -6.82 -0.96
CA SER A 142 8.53 -8.17 -1.05
C SER A 142 9.42 -8.34 -2.30
N HIS A 143 10.47 -9.15 -2.19
CA HIS A 143 11.60 -9.32 -3.12
C HIS A 143 11.24 -9.66 -4.60
N ARG A 144 11.86 -8.96 -5.56
CA ARG A 144 12.82 -9.54 -6.54
C ARG A 144 13.44 -8.48 -7.50
N SER A 145 14.67 -8.77 -7.92
CA SER A 145 15.45 -8.31 -9.09
C SER A 145 15.68 -6.81 -9.35
N PHE A 146 16.96 -6.46 -9.47
CA PHE A 146 17.53 -5.14 -9.71
C PHE A 146 17.86 -4.96 -11.21
N SER A 147 17.22 -4.01 -11.87
CA SER A 147 17.77 -3.21 -12.98
C SER A 147 16.73 -2.16 -13.38
N ASP A 148 17.17 -0.91 -13.36
CA ASP A 148 16.55 0.29 -13.94
C ASP A 148 15.30 0.86 -13.23
N ILE A 149 15.50 2.10 -12.75
CA ILE A 149 14.53 3.03 -12.14
C ILE A 149 14.17 2.66 -10.69
N VAL A 150 14.94 3.19 -9.73
CA VAL A 150 14.53 3.21 -8.32
C VAL A 150 14.10 4.64 -7.96
N PRO A 151 12.91 4.80 -7.36
CA PRO A 151 12.91 5.48 -6.08
C PRO A 151 12.15 4.62 -5.05
N LYS A 152 12.92 3.97 -4.17
CA LYS A 152 12.43 3.30 -2.95
C LYS A 152 12.57 4.32 -1.82
N PHE A 153 11.45 4.85 -1.38
CA PHE A 153 11.36 6.14 -0.67
C PHE A 153 11.77 6.14 0.79
N ILE A 154 12.11 5.00 1.38
CA ILE A 154 12.80 4.92 2.67
C ILE A 154 13.79 3.77 2.62
N GLN A 155 15.09 4.07 2.58
CA GLN A 155 16.15 3.04 2.62
C GLN A 155 16.99 3.18 3.89
N ILE A 156 17.10 2.11 4.67
CA ILE A 156 18.12 2.00 5.73
C ILE A 156 19.47 1.73 5.05
N ILE A 157 20.44 2.64 5.17
CA ILE A 157 21.75 2.45 4.53
C ILE A 157 22.75 1.74 5.46
N PHE A 158 22.67 1.96 6.78
CA PHE A 158 23.50 1.29 7.79
C PHE A 158 22.65 0.85 8.99
N GLY A 159 22.83 -0.38 9.46
CA GLY A 159 22.09 -1.01 10.56
C GLY A 159 23.00 -1.43 11.70
N GLY A 160 23.03 -0.63 12.78
CA GLY A 160 23.85 -0.83 13.97
C GLY A 160 23.40 0.09 15.12
N SER A 161 24.32 0.57 15.95
CA SER A 161 24.02 1.58 17.00
C SER A 161 23.77 2.99 16.45
N PHE A 162 23.97 3.21 15.15
CA PHE A 162 23.60 4.44 14.45
C PHE A 162 23.37 4.14 12.96
N GLY A 163 22.63 5.00 12.28
CA GLY A 163 22.34 4.88 10.85
C GLY A 163 21.35 5.94 10.39
N TYR A 164 20.88 5.84 9.16
CA TYR A 164 19.94 6.80 8.61
C TYR A 164 18.97 6.17 7.63
N TYR A 165 17.83 6.84 7.51
CA TYR A 165 16.82 6.63 6.50
C TYR A 165 16.98 7.73 5.45
N ARG A 166 17.11 7.36 4.18
CA ARG A 166 16.98 8.32 3.07
C ARG A 166 15.51 8.43 2.69
N VAL A 167 14.95 9.63 2.82
CA VAL A 167 13.57 9.99 2.48
C VAL A 167 13.59 10.84 1.21
N ALA A 168 12.59 10.69 0.34
CA ALA A 168 12.47 11.52 -0.85
C ALA A 168 11.03 12.03 -1.07
N VAL A 169 10.91 13.18 -1.72
CA VAL A 169 9.64 13.82 -2.08
C VAL A 169 9.63 14.04 -3.59
N ASP A 170 8.55 13.60 -4.22
CA ASP A 170 8.30 13.78 -5.65
C ASP A 170 7.14 14.76 -5.86
N PHE A 171 7.09 15.33 -7.06
CA PHE A 171 6.18 16.41 -7.43
C PHE A 171 5.51 16.06 -8.74
N LYS A 172 4.19 16.27 -8.79
CA LYS A 172 3.42 16.18 -10.02
C LYS A 172 2.67 17.47 -10.25
N ASN A 173 2.81 18.04 -11.45
CA ASN A 173 1.96 19.14 -11.88
C ASN A 173 0.63 18.59 -12.38
N ILE A 174 -0.44 18.86 -11.64
CA ILE A 174 -1.82 18.46 -11.96
C ILE A 174 -2.66 19.64 -12.48
N GLY A 175 -2.07 20.83 -12.57
CA GLY A 175 -2.73 22.03 -13.08
C GLY A 175 -2.87 22.02 -14.61
N SER A 176 -3.35 23.13 -15.16
CA SER A 176 -3.59 23.27 -16.60
C SER A 176 -2.48 24.04 -17.34
N LYS A 177 -1.45 24.50 -16.63
CA LYS A 177 -0.27 25.19 -17.17
C LYS A 177 1.01 24.63 -16.58
N ARG A 178 2.09 24.73 -17.36
CA ARG A 178 3.45 24.46 -16.91
C ARG A 178 3.78 25.36 -15.71
N ALA A 179 4.43 24.79 -14.70
CA ALA A 179 5.05 25.55 -13.63
C ALA A 179 6.51 25.84 -14.04
N GLU A 180 6.96 27.09 -14.05
CA GLU A 180 8.34 27.45 -14.42
C GLU A 180 9.32 27.33 -13.24
N ARG A 181 8.88 27.66 -12.03
CA ARG A 181 9.62 27.65 -10.78
C ARG A 181 8.75 27.12 -9.66
N VAL A 182 9.19 26.02 -9.07
CA VAL A 182 8.50 25.41 -7.93
C VAL A 182 9.48 25.40 -6.78
N THR A 183 9.07 25.89 -5.61
CA THR A 183 9.92 25.83 -4.42
C THR A 183 9.14 25.26 -3.27
N ILE A 184 9.70 24.23 -2.64
CA ILE A 184 9.14 23.67 -1.41
C ILE A 184 10.11 23.91 -0.26
N ARG A 185 9.56 24.30 0.87
CA ARG A 185 10.24 24.28 2.17
C ARG A 185 9.64 23.18 3.00
N ILE A 186 10.47 22.35 3.62
CA ILE A 186 10.06 21.20 4.43
C ILE A 186 10.70 21.34 5.81
N THR A 187 9.89 21.28 6.84
CA THR A 187 10.32 21.31 8.25
C THR A 187 9.82 20.06 8.96
N ALA A 188 10.71 19.32 9.62
CA ALA A 188 10.29 18.18 10.42
C ALA A 188 9.58 18.64 11.70
N LYS A 189 8.38 18.13 11.98
CA LYS A 189 7.65 18.45 13.21
C LYS A 189 8.38 17.84 14.39
N HIS A 190 9.11 18.67 15.13
CA HIS A 190 9.94 18.24 16.25
C HIS A 190 9.17 17.39 17.29
N SER A 191 7.89 17.70 17.53
CA SER A 191 7.02 16.93 18.44
C SER A 191 6.77 15.48 18.00
N THR A 192 6.98 15.16 16.72
CA THR A 192 6.74 13.84 16.13
C THR A 192 8.02 13.03 15.91
N ILE A 193 9.20 13.64 16.09
CA ILE A 193 10.49 12.99 15.92
C ILE A 193 10.76 12.08 17.14
N PRO A 194 10.97 10.76 16.95
CA PRO A 194 11.30 9.87 18.05
C PRO A 194 12.63 10.24 18.73
N LYS A 195 12.77 9.86 20.00
CA LYS A 195 14.02 10.07 20.74
C LYS A 195 15.19 9.37 20.01
N GLY A 196 16.30 10.09 19.86
CA GLY A 196 17.50 9.58 19.19
C GLY A 196 17.51 9.74 17.67
N TYR A 197 16.46 10.34 17.09
CA TYR A 197 16.40 10.69 15.67
C TYR A 197 16.69 12.18 15.44
N THR A 198 17.30 12.50 14.29
CA THR A 198 17.48 13.89 13.83
C THR A 198 17.15 14.00 12.34
N PHE A 199 16.53 15.11 11.96
CA PHE A 199 16.32 15.47 10.56
C PHE A 199 17.57 16.16 10.00
N SER A 200 18.01 15.80 8.81
CA SER A 200 19.06 16.51 8.09
C SER A 200 18.78 16.55 6.59
N THR A 201 19.20 17.63 5.95
CA THR A 201 18.82 17.94 4.56
C THR A 201 19.62 17.15 3.53
N ASN A 202 20.95 17.19 3.59
CA ASN A 202 21.82 16.61 2.57
C ASN A 202 22.97 15.77 3.14
N THR A 203 23.09 15.73 4.46
CA THR A 203 24.21 15.09 5.15
C THR A 203 23.68 13.98 6.04
N HIS A 204 24.24 12.78 5.93
CA HIS A 204 23.87 11.64 6.78
C HIS A 204 24.80 11.52 8.00
N ILE A 205 24.32 10.86 9.05
CA ILE A 205 25.09 10.55 10.26
C ILE A 205 26.30 9.66 9.96
N THR A 206 27.38 9.92 10.69
CA THR A 206 28.57 9.07 10.74
C THR A 206 28.80 8.58 12.17
N LYS A 207 29.79 7.71 12.36
CA LYS A 207 30.17 7.24 13.70
C LYS A 207 30.41 8.39 14.69
N ASN A 208 30.98 9.50 14.21
CA ASN A 208 31.48 10.59 15.04
C ASN A 208 30.61 11.85 15.01
N SER A 209 29.64 11.94 14.09
CA SER A 209 28.84 13.16 13.91
C SER A 209 27.41 12.82 13.55
N THR A 210 26.45 13.46 14.22
CA THR A 210 25.01 13.36 13.97
C THR A 210 24.52 14.71 13.48
N PRO A 211 24.32 14.90 12.16
CA PRO A 211 23.85 16.16 11.62
C PRO A 211 22.40 16.42 12.01
N SER A 212 22.06 17.69 12.16
CA SER A 212 20.69 18.16 12.38
C SER A 212 20.46 19.41 11.55
N SER A 213 19.26 19.54 11.03
CA SER A 213 18.77 20.71 10.32
C SER A 213 17.36 21.02 10.81
N VAL A 214 16.91 22.25 10.61
CA VAL A 214 15.54 22.66 10.97
C VAL A 214 14.63 22.59 9.74
N GLU A 215 15.16 23.00 8.59
CA GLU A 215 14.41 23.17 7.35
C GLU A 215 15.23 22.69 6.15
N LEU A 216 14.53 22.25 5.11
CA LEU A 216 15.02 21.96 3.79
C LEU A 216 14.26 22.80 2.77
N GLU A 217 14.95 23.68 2.04
CA GLU A 217 14.40 24.36 0.87
C GLU A 217 14.90 23.67 -0.40
N ILE A 218 13.99 23.38 -1.33
CA ILE A 218 14.30 22.76 -2.61
C ILE A 218 13.63 23.57 -3.73
N GLU A 219 14.41 23.98 -4.71
CA GLU A 219 13.89 24.45 -6.00
C GLU A 219 13.69 23.24 -6.91
N CYS A 220 12.42 22.93 -7.15
CA CYS A 220 11.98 21.95 -8.12
C CYS A 220 11.86 22.68 -9.45
N GLY A 221 12.60 22.20 -10.46
CA GLY A 221 12.66 22.83 -11.78
C GLY A 221 11.31 22.94 -12.48
N PRO A 222 11.25 23.45 -13.71
CA PRO A 222 9.98 23.62 -14.38
C PRO A 222 9.28 22.27 -14.57
N LEU A 223 7.98 22.21 -14.25
CA LEU A 223 7.15 21.01 -14.33
C LEU A 223 6.08 21.18 -15.40
N ASN A 224 6.13 20.41 -16.48
CA ASN A 224 5.04 20.37 -17.46
C ASN A 224 3.81 19.68 -16.85
N VAL A 225 2.64 19.99 -17.41
CA VAL A 225 1.38 19.37 -16.98
C VAL A 225 1.44 17.86 -17.13
N GLY A 226 1.15 17.13 -16.05
CA GLY A 226 1.12 15.68 -16.01
C GLY A 226 2.46 15.00 -15.79
N GLU A 227 3.58 15.74 -15.83
CA GLU A 227 4.92 15.19 -15.61
C GLU A 227 5.27 15.05 -14.13
N TRP A 228 6.11 14.05 -13.85
CA TRP A 228 6.77 13.84 -12.57
C TRP A 228 8.17 14.46 -12.58
N GLN A 229 8.68 14.83 -11.41
CA GLN A 229 10.05 15.31 -11.31
C GLN A 229 11.04 14.15 -11.45
N SER A 230 11.90 14.19 -12.48
CA SER A 230 12.85 13.11 -12.76
C SER A 230 13.91 12.89 -11.67
N ASN A 231 14.16 13.88 -10.81
CA ASN A 231 15.10 13.78 -9.70
C ASN A 231 14.42 14.22 -8.40
N PRO A 232 13.88 13.28 -7.59
CA PRO A 232 13.13 13.62 -6.40
C PRO A 232 14.04 14.29 -5.37
N ALA A 233 13.48 15.21 -4.61
CA ALA A 233 14.22 15.87 -3.55
C ALA A 233 14.49 14.88 -2.42
N GLN A 234 15.72 14.85 -1.90
CA GLN A 234 16.14 13.85 -0.91
C GLN A 234 16.59 14.49 0.39
N PHE A 235 16.28 13.83 1.51
CA PHE A 235 16.77 14.18 2.82
C PHE A 235 16.91 12.95 3.72
N TYR A 236 17.42 13.16 4.93
CA TYR A 236 17.78 12.09 5.82
C TYR A 236 17.11 12.22 7.19
N LEU A 237 16.60 11.10 7.69
CA LEU A 237 16.31 10.92 9.11
C LEU A 237 17.42 10.05 9.69
N ASN A 238 18.32 10.68 10.45
CA ASN A 238 19.38 9.98 11.15
C ASN A 238 18.85 9.42 12.45
N TYR A 239 19.46 8.34 12.92
CA TYR A 239 19.20 7.77 14.22
C TYR A 239 20.49 7.34 14.90
N ARG A 240 20.53 7.48 16.22
CA ARG A 240 21.57 6.90 17.09
C ARG A 240 20.88 6.22 18.27
N ARG A 241 21.18 4.95 18.46
CA ARG A 241 20.60 4.09 19.48
C ARG A 241 21.39 4.17 20.77
N GLU A 242 20.69 4.19 21.88
CA GLU A 242 21.26 3.95 23.21
C GLU A 242 21.53 2.45 23.40
N THR A 243 20.71 1.57 22.80
CA THR A 243 20.81 0.10 22.89
C THR A 243 20.68 -0.62 21.52
N PRO A 244 21.49 -1.68 21.24
CA PRO A 244 21.35 -2.46 20.01
C PRO A 244 20.06 -3.31 20.01
N GLY A 245 19.07 -2.96 19.16
CA GLY A 245 17.84 -3.76 18.97
C GLY A 245 16.57 -2.94 18.73
N ASP A 246 16.59 -1.63 19.02
CA ASP A 246 15.36 -0.83 19.20
C ASP A 246 14.71 -0.25 17.93
N CYS A 247 15.30 -0.34 16.73
CA CYS A 247 14.62 0.22 15.56
C CYS A 247 13.53 -0.72 15.04
N SER A 248 12.29 -0.49 15.47
CA SER A 248 11.12 -0.96 14.72
C SER A 248 10.80 0.05 13.61
N TYR A 249 10.53 -0.43 12.39
CA TYR A 249 10.04 0.39 11.27
C TYR A 249 8.79 1.23 11.63
N ILE A 250 8.12 0.92 12.74
CA ILE A 250 6.94 1.60 13.27
C ILE A 250 7.26 3.04 13.71
N GLU A 251 8.48 3.32 14.20
CA GLU A 251 8.79 4.64 14.79
C GLU A 251 8.89 5.76 13.75
N ILE A 252 9.45 5.47 12.58
CA ILE A 252 9.61 6.46 11.51
C ILE A 252 8.28 6.89 10.89
N SER A 253 7.28 6.01 10.89
CA SER A 253 5.95 6.29 10.32
C SER A 253 5.16 7.34 11.09
N LYS A 254 5.61 7.65 12.30
CA LYS A 254 5.01 8.68 13.15
C LYS A 254 5.58 10.07 12.86
N VAL A 255 6.66 10.17 12.09
CA VAL A 255 7.31 11.46 11.78
C VAL A 255 6.48 12.20 10.74
N GLU A 256 6.12 13.43 11.07
CA GLU A 256 5.42 14.36 10.19
C GLU A 256 6.33 15.51 9.78
N PHE A 257 6.10 16.07 8.60
CA PHE A 257 6.80 17.25 8.09
C PHE A 257 5.79 18.29 7.65
N ASP A 258 5.96 19.53 8.10
CA ASP A 258 5.23 20.65 7.52
C ASP A 258 5.91 21.08 6.23
N TYR A 259 5.11 21.48 5.25
CA TYR A 259 5.64 22.02 4.01
C TYR A 259 4.97 23.33 3.62
N TYR A 260 5.74 24.15 2.91
CA TYR A 260 5.31 25.39 2.28
C TYR A 260 5.76 25.35 0.82
N LEU A 261 4.81 25.36 -0.10
CA LEU A 261 5.03 25.22 -1.53
C LEU A 261 4.64 26.52 -2.24
N THR A 262 5.53 27.01 -3.10
CA THR A 262 5.28 28.14 -3.99
C THR A 262 5.50 27.70 -5.44
N CYS A 263 4.68 28.21 -6.35
CA CYS A 263 4.78 27.94 -7.79
C CYS A 263 4.65 29.24 -8.57
N ASP A 264 5.65 29.64 -9.35
CA ASP A 264 5.62 30.80 -10.27
C ASP A 264 5.20 32.15 -9.65
N ASN A 265 5.28 32.28 -8.32
CA ASN A 265 4.79 33.40 -7.51
C ASN A 265 3.26 33.42 -7.23
N ASN A 266 2.58 32.29 -7.38
CA ASN A 266 1.21 32.07 -6.91
C ASN A 266 1.13 31.94 -5.37
N GLU A 267 -0.09 31.85 -4.87
CA GLU A 267 -0.41 31.67 -3.45
C GLU A 267 0.39 30.52 -2.82
N LEU A 268 0.80 30.76 -1.57
CA LEU A 268 1.48 29.79 -0.73
C LEU A 268 0.54 28.63 -0.44
N ILE A 269 0.97 27.42 -0.78
CA ILE A 269 0.26 26.19 -0.42
C ILE A 269 0.97 25.58 0.77
N GLU A 270 0.28 25.44 1.89
CA GLU A 270 0.79 24.79 3.09
C GLU A 270 0.12 23.44 3.34
N GLY A 271 0.81 22.56 4.06
CA GLY A 271 0.26 21.27 4.46
C GLY A 271 1.24 20.45 5.29
N THR A 272 0.87 19.19 5.54
CA THR A 272 1.70 18.24 6.28
C THR A 272 1.91 16.96 5.46
N LEU A 273 3.17 16.55 5.30
CA LEU A 273 3.57 15.24 4.80
C LEU A 273 3.68 14.25 5.96
N LYS A 274 3.15 13.05 5.78
CA LYS A 274 3.28 11.95 6.76
C LYS A 274 3.88 10.73 6.10
N ILE A 275 4.85 10.12 6.76
CA ILE A 275 5.40 8.82 6.35
C ILE A 275 4.34 7.74 6.59
N ALA A 276 3.49 7.48 5.61
CA ALA A 276 2.51 6.41 5.70
C ALA A 276 3.22 5.05 5.70
N ASN A 277 2.99 4.16 6.66
CA ASN A 277 3.42 2.76 6.48
C ASN A 277 2.49 2.10 5.47
N ALA A 278 3.05 1.37 4.52
CA ALA A 278 2.31 0.42 3.68
C ALA A 278 2.70 -1.01 4.05
#